data_AF-A0AAD1SEK9-F1
#
_entry.id   AF-A0AAD1SEK9-F1
#
_cell.length_a   1.000
_cell.length_b   1.000
_cell.length_c   1.000
_cell.angle_alpha   90.00
_cell.angle_beta   90.00
_cell.angle_gamma   90.00
#
_symmetry.space_group_name_H-M   'P 1'
#
loop_
_entity.id
_entity.type
_entity.pdbx_description
1 polymer ?
#
loop_
_entity_poly.entity_id
_entity_poly.type
_entity_poly.pdbx_seq_one_letter_code
_entity_poly.pdbx_strand_id
1 'polypeptide(L)' 'RSKGQQIKLKGFFTCQTDFVVYLLKCPCGLGYVGKTICDFKERVSQHKTSIRIFHME' A
#
# COMPACT_ATOMS: atom_id res chain seq x y z
N ARG A 1 -23.90 12.39 -4.93
CA ARG A 1 -22.43 12.34 -5.18
C ARG A 1 -21.73 12.83 -3.92
N SER A 2 -20.91 12.01 -3.27
CA SER A 2 -19.99 12.49 -2.23
C SER A 2 -18.91 13.36 -2.87
N LYS A 3 -18.58 14.50 -2.24
CA LYS A 3 -17.41 15.30 -2.64
C LYS A 3 -16.18 14.61 -2.07
N GLY A 4 -15.18 14.33 -2.90
CA GLY A 4 -13.90 13.81 -2.43
C GLY A 4 -13.21 14.85 -1.55
N GLN A 5 -12.65 14.42 -0.41
CA GLN A 5 -11.89 15.28 0.49
C GLN A 5 -10.40 15.11 0.22
N GLN A 6 -9.69 16.21 -0.02
CA GLN A 6 -8.23 16.19 -0.09
C GLN A 6 -7.66 16.04 1.33
N ILE A 7 -6.80 15.06 1.52
CA ILE A 7 -6.10 14.80 2.79
C ILE A 7 -4.61 14.97 2.53
N LYS A 8 -3.96 15.84 3.31
CA LYS A 8 -2.50 15.93 3.30
C LYS A 8 -1.92 14.77 4.10
N LEU A 9 -1.19 13.89 3.43
CA LEU A 9 -0.45 12.81 4.09
C LEU A 9 0.79 13.40 4.77
N LYS A 10 1.02 13.06 6.05
CA LYS A 10 2.23 13.47 6.78
C LYS A 10 3.40 12.62 6.27
N GLY A 11 4.48 13.25 5.79
CA GLY A 11 5.53 12.62 4.99
C GLY A 11 6.54 11.73 5.71
N PHE A 12 6.20 11.07 6.81
CA PHE A 12 7.12 10.17 7.51
C PHE A 12 6.50 8.79 7.65
N PHE A 13 7.00 7.84 6.87
CA PHE A 13 6.60 6.43 6.91
C PHE A 13 7.88 5.61 6.81
N THR A 14 8.15 4.84 7.84
CA THR A 14 9.20 3.82 7.84
C THR A 14 8.56 2.46 7.59
N CYS A 15 9.39 1.45 7.40
CA CYS A 15 8.95 0.06 7.32
C CYS A 15 8.15 -0.41 8.56
N GLN A 16 8.30 0.27 9.70
CA GLN A 16 7.69 -0.07 10.99
C GLN A 16 6.48 0.83 11.31
N THR A 17 6.10 1.72 10.42
CA THR A 17 4.91 2.57 10.65
C THR A 17 3.64 1.75 10.43
N ASP A 18 2.71 1.85 11.36
CA ASP A 18 1.37 1.28 11.34
C ASP A 18 0.32 2.36 10.98
N PHE A 19 -0.94 1.95 10.79
CA PHE A 19 -2.06 2.84 10.44
C PHE A 19 -1.80 3.74 9.21
N VAL A 20 -1.13 3.21 8.19
CA VAL A 20 -0.76 3.97 6.98
C VAL A 20 -1.69 3.73 5.79
N VAL A 21 -1.85 4.77 4.98
CA VAL A 21 -2.32 4.69 3.60
C VAL A 21 -1.10 4.84 2.68
N TYR A 22 -0.97 3.94 1.71
CA TYR A 22 0.22 3.86 0.85
C TYR A 22 -0.13 3.67 -0.63
N LEU A 23 0.81 4.02 -1.50
CA LEU A 23 0.75 3.84 -2.95
C LEU A 23 1.94 2.99 -3.42
N LEU A 24 1.67 1.82 -3.99
CA LEU A 24 2.67 1.04 -4.73
C LEU A 24 2.62 1.47 -6.20
N LYS A 25 3.71 2.03 -6.71
CA LYS A 25 3.84 2.42 -8.13
C LYS A 25 4.53 1.32 -8.93
N CYS A 26 3.87 0.86 -9.99
CA CYS A 26 4.49 0.02 -11.01
C CYS A 26 5.33 0.91 -11.95
N PRO A 27 6.51 0.47 -12.39
CA PRO A 27 7.26 1.13 -13.45
C PRO A 27 6.44 1.31 -14.75
N CYS A 28 5.43 0.47 -14.95
CA CYS A 28 4.48 0.53 -16.06
C CYS A 28 3.44 1.66 -15.97
N GLY A 29 3.48 2.50 -14.92
CA GLY A 29 2.54 3.60 -14.73
C GLY A 29 1.26 3.25 -13.96
N LEU A 30 1.03 1.96 -13.68
CA LEU A 30 -0.07 1.51 -12.83
C LEU A 30 0.23 1.77 -11.34
N GLY A 31 -0.82 2.02 -10.55
CA GLY A 31 -0.70 2.28 -9.11
C GLY A 31 -1.71 1.48 -8.31
N TYR A 32 -1.27 0.93 -7.18
CA TYR A 32 -2.15 0.28 -6.19
C TYR A 32 -2.18 1.11 -4.90
N VAL A 33 -3.38 1.54 -4.51
CA VAL A 33 -3.60 2.28 -3.26
C VAL A 33 -4.11 1.30 -2.20
N GLY A 34 -3.35 1.19 -1.11
CA GLY A 34 -3.68 0.30 0.00
C GLY A 34 -3.77 1.06 1.32
N LYS A 35 -4.45 0.45 2.29
CA LYS A 35 -4.43 0.85 3.70
C LYS A 35 -4.06 -0.35 4.57
N THR A 36 -3.43 -0.10 5.70
CA THR A 36 -3.17 -1.13 6.70
C THR A 36 -3.16 -0.53 8.10
N ILE A 37 -3.51 -1.36 9.08
CA ILE A 37 -3.37 -1.06 10.51
C ILE A 37 -2.14 -1.74 11.12
N CYS A 38 -1.47 -2.62 10.36
CA CYS A 38 -0.26 -3.31 10.77
C CYS A 38 0.98 -2.57 10.24
N ASP A 39 2.16 -3.00 10.67
CA ASP A 39 3.43 -2.53 10.14
C ASP A 39 3.48 -2.62 8.60
N PHE A 40 3.89 -1.51 7.97
CA PHE A 40 3.99 -1.41 6.52
C PHE A 40 4.83 -2.55 5.90
N LYS A 41 5.94 -2.93 6.56
CA LYS A 41 6.82 -4.03 6.12
C LYS A 41 6.08 -5.36 6.05
N GLU A 42 5.31 -5.69 7.08
CA GLU A 42 4.57 -6.94 7.13
C GLU A 42 3.52 -6.98 6.03
N ARG A 43 2.77 -5.88 5.87
CA ARG A 43 1.74 -5.78 4.84
C ARG A 43 2.32 -5.93 3.44
N VAL A 44 3.44 -5.27 3.14
CA VAL A 44 4.12 -5.38 1.84
C VAL A 44 4.63 -6.81 1.61
N SER A 45 5.18 -7.46 2.64
CA SER A 45 5.65 -8.85 2.55
C SER A 45 4.52 -9.80 2.17
N GLN A 46 3.38 -9.74 2.89
CA GLN A 46 2.20 -10.54 2.59
C GLN A 46 1.66 -10.30 1.17
N HIS A 47 1.57 -9.02 0.76
CA HIS A 47 1.08 -8.68 -0.58
C HIS A 47 1.99 -9.24 -1.67
N LYS A 48 3.32 -9.15 -1.50
CA LYS A 48 4.29 -9.75 -2.42
C LYS A 48 4.14 -11.27 -2.50
N THR A 49 4.01 -11.95 -1.37
CA THR A 49 3.80 -13.41 -1.34
C THR A 49 2.53 -13.81 -2.09
N SER A 50 1.43 -13.10 -1.86
CA SER A 50 0.16 -13.33 -2.56
C SER A 50 0.33 -13.20 -4.08
N ILE A 51 0.96 -12.13 -4.58
CA ILE A 51 1.23 -11.96 -6.02
C ILE A 51 2.07 -13.11 -6.58
N ARG A 52 3.09 -13.56 -5.86
CA ARG A 52 3.95 -14.67 -6.31
C ARG A 52 3.18 -15.98 -6.43
N ILE A 53 2.25 -16.24 -5.52
CA ILE A 53 1.41 -17.45 -5.55
C ILE A 53 0.43 -17.39 -6.73
N PHE A 54 -0.16 -16.23 -7.02
CA PHE A 54 -1.05 -16.04 -8.18
C PHE A 54 -0.39 -16.29 -9.55
N HIS A 55 0.95 -16.37 -9.62
CA HIS A 55 1.67 -16.64 -10.87
C HIS A 55 2.11 -18.11 -11.01
N MET A 56 1.73 -18.98 -10.08
CA MET A 56 2.03 -20.43 -10.09
C MET A 56 0.80 -21.31 -10.38
N GLU A 57 -0.31 -20.71 -10.84
CA GLU A 57 -1.51 -21.39 -11.35
C GLU A 57 -1.69 -21.15 -12.85
#